data_AF-A0A2D0HB90-F1
#
_entry.id   AF-A0A2D0HB90-F1
#
_cell.length_a   1.000
_cell.length_b   1.000
_cell.length_c   1.000
_cell.angle_alpha   90.00
_cell.angle_beta   90.00
_cell.angle_gamma   90.00
#
_symmetry.space_group_name_H-M   'P 1'
#
loop_
_entity.id
_entity.type
_entity.pdbx_description
1 polymer ?
#
loop_
_entity_poly.entity_id
_entity_poly.type
_entity_poly.pdbx_seq_one_letter_code
_entity_poly.pdbx_strand_id
1 'polypeptide(L)'
;MDYQKFGETWDALGRIDKKNLKRPKDIKGLLRRCHNKLHGRGFEGEDEDLTMDMVRIILAKAMDEEKVTNLTEFYCSSEEYNDQNGRDRVAGRIQELFKEAKTFNPQVFSET
;
A
#
# COMPACT_ATOMS: atom_id res chain seq x y z
N MET A 1 8.11 -23.45 7.42
CA MET A 1 8.78 -22.17 7.13
C MET A 1 9.16 -22.17 5.66
N ASP A 2 8.50 -21.35 4.84
CA ASP A 2 8.97 -21.09 3.48
C ASP A 2 10.05 -20.03 3.57
N TYR A 3 11.31 -20.45 3.37
CA TYR A 3 12.42 -19.52 3.25
C TYR A 3 12.24 -18.72 1.96
N GLN A 4 12.19 -17.39 2.08
CA GLN A 4 12.48 -16.51 0.95
C GLN A 4 13.82 -16.95 0.35
N LYS A 5 13.82 -17.29 -0.93
CA LYS A 5 15.05 -17.61 -1.64
C LYS A 5 15.90 -16.36 -1.67
N PHE A 6 17.05 -16.42 -0.98
CA PHE A 6 18.10 -15.43 -1.04
C PHE A 6 18.52 -15.26 -2.51
N GLY A 7 18.16 -14.13 -3.13
CA GLY A 7 18.41 -13.85 -4.55
C GLY A 7 17.18 -13.56 -5.41
N GLU A 8 15.94 -13.63 -4.90
CA GLU A 8 14.84 -12.91 -5.55
C GLU A 8 15.03 -11.42 -5.29
N THR A 9 15.80 -10.82 -6.19
CA THR A 9 15.95 -9.39 -6.33
C THR A 9 14.56 -8.75 -6.42
N TRP A 10 14.31 -7.73 -5.60
CA TRP A 10 13.21 -6.77 -5.78
C TRP A 10 13.16 -6.19 -7.21
N ASP A 11 14.21 -6.43 -7.99
CA ASP A 11 14.46 -6.03 -9.38
C ASP A 11 13.70 -6.85 -10.44
N ALA A 12 13.21 -8.07 -10.13
CA ALA A 12 12.65 -8.97 -11.17
C ALA A 12 11.13 -8.91 -11.36
N LEU A 13 10.40 -8.25 -10.46
CA LEU A 13 8.94 -8.16 -10.53
C LEU A 13 8.54 -6.76 -10.98
N GLY A 14 8.40 -6.58 -12.29
CA GLY A 14 7.59 -5.50 -12.85
C GLY A 14 6.14 -5.56 -12.32
N ARG A 15 5.27 -4.72 -12.87
CA ARG A 15 3.85 -4.69 -12.46
C ARG A 15 3.20 -6.07 -12.65
N ILE A 16 2.65 -6.64 -11.58
CA ILE A 16 2.08 -8.00 -11.58
C ILE A 16 0.59 -7.93 -11.91
N ASP A 17 0.10 -8.84 -12.76
CA ASP A 17 -1.34 -9.03 -12.99
C ASP A 17 -2.07 -9.42 -11.69
N LYS A 18 -3.29 -8.91 -11.50
CA LYS A 18 -4.15 -9.23 -10.34
C LYS A 18 -4.33 -10.73 -10.10
N LYS A 19 -4.44 -11.52 -11.18
CA LYS A 19 -4.56 -13.00 -11.11
C LYS A 19 -3.37 -13.69 -10.44
N ASN A 20 -2.21 -13.03 -10.41
CA ASN A 20 -0.96 -13.53 -9.86
C ASN A 20 -0.67 -12.98 -8.45
N LEU A 21 -1.58 -12.18 -7.87
CA LEU A 21 -1.43 -11.67 -6.50
C LEU A 21 -1.48 -12.84 -5.51
N LYS A 22 -0.45 -12.92 -4.66
CA LYS A 22 -0.37 -13.93 -3.61
C LYS A 22 -1.13 -13.46 -2.37
N ARG A 23 -1.99 -14.32 -1.83
CA ARG A 23 -2.63 -14.06 -0.53
C ARG A 23 -1.55 -14.00 0.57
N PRO A 24 -1.59 -12.98 1.45
CA PRO A 24 -0.63 -12.89 2.55
C PRO A 24 -0.82 -14.06 3.52
N LYS A 25 0.26 -14.79 3.81
CA LYS A 25 0.25 -15.92 4.76
C LYS A 25 0.27 -15.46 6.22
N ASP A 26 0.98 -14.38 6.51
CA ASP A 26 1.13 -13.77 7.85
C ASP A 26 0.58 -12.35 7.85
N ILE A 27 -0.74 -12.23 8.01
CA ILE A 27 -1.44 -10.94 8.02
C ILE A 27 -1.02 -10.11 9.24
N LYS A 28 -0.90 -10.74 10.42
CA LYS A 28 -0.54 -10.04 11.67
C LYS A 28 0.86 -9.43 11.57
N GLY A 29 1.84 -10.19 11.10
CA GLY A 29 3.19 -9.68 10.91
C GLY A 29 3.29 -8.63 9.81
N LEU A 30 2.49 -8.75 8.74
CA LEU A 30 2.41 -7.72 7.69
C LEU A 30 1.88 -6.39 8.25
N LEU A 31 0.75 -6.42 8.97
CA LEU A 31 0.14 -5.24 9.57
C LEU A 31 1.08 -4.60 10.61
N ARG A 32 1.73 -5.41 11.45
CA ARG A 32 2.75 -4.92 12.40
C ARG A 32 3.92 -4.21 11.72
N ARG A 33 4.40 -4.71 10.58
CA ARG A 33 5.47 -4.03 9.81
C ARG A 33 4.98 -2.72 9.21
N CYS A 34 3.73 -2.69 8.71
CA CYS A 34 3.11 -1.47 8.19
C CYS A 34 3.02 -0.41 9.29
N HIS A 35 2.44 -0.78 10.44
CA HIS A 35 2.36 0.04 11.65
C HIS A 35 3.71 0.65 12.02
N ASN A 36 4.75 -0.19 12.20
CA ASN A 36 6.07 0.29 12.60
C ASN A 36 6.71 1.24 11.58
N LYS A 37 6.42 1.07 10.29
CA LYS A 37 6.95 1.94 9.22
C LYS A 37 6.21 3.27 9.10
N LEU A 38 4.96 3.33 9.55
CA LEU A 38 4.18 4.57 9.64
C LEU A 38 4.55 5.33 10.92
N HIS A 39 4.62 4.63 12.06
CA HIS A 39 5.03 5.19 13.35
C HIS A 39 6.44 5.82 13.31
N GLY A 40 7.42 5.17 12.65
CA GLY A 40 8.80 5.67 12.58
C GLY A 40 9.03 6.88 11.66
N ARG A 41 7.99 7.45 11.04
CA ARG A 41 8.10 8.54 10.06
C ARG A 41 7.50 9.88 10.49
N GLY A 42 7.10 10.03 11.76
CA GLY A 42 6.78 11.34 12.35
C GLY A 42 5.29 11.61 12.60
N PHE A 43 4.44 10.59 12.69
CA PHE A 43 3.13 10.74 13.35
C PHE A 43 3.36 10.59 14.86
N GLU A 44 3.73 11.68 15.53
CA GLU A 44 3.79 11.76 17.00
C GLU A 44 2.42 12.14 17.61
N GLY A 45 1.34 12.07 16.83
CA GLY A 45 -0.05 12.28 17.28
C GLY A 45 -0.82 10.97 17.25
N GLU A 46 -1.27 10.55 18.44
CA GLU A 46 -2.32 9.58 18.77
C GLU A 46 -2.38 8.26 17.97
N ASP A 47 -2.18 7.12 18.65
CA ASP A 47 -2.29 5.75 18.08
C ASP A 47 -3.59 5.49 17.28
N GLU A 48 -4.64 6.28 17.54
CA GLU A 48 -5.91 6.25 16.82
C GLU A 48 -5.76 6.75 15.36
N ASP A 49 -5.00 7.82 15.12
CA ASP A 49 -4.71 8.32 13.77
C ASP A 49 -3.92 7.31 12.94
N LEU A 50 -2.94 6.66 13.59
CA LEU A 50 -2.12 5.63 12.95
C LEU A 50 -2.95 4.40 12.54
N THR A 51 -3.89 4.01 13.41
CA THR A 51 -4.82 2.91 13.13
C THR A 51 -5.73 3.26 11.95
N MET A 52 -6.28 4.47 11.94
CA MET A 52 -7.12 4.95 10.84
C MET A 52 -6.35 5.06 9.52
N ASP A 53 -5.09 5.48 9.54
CA ASP A 53 -4.24 5.48 8.35
C ASP A 53 -4.00 4.09 7.79
N MET A 54 -3.76 3.09 8.65
CA MET A 54 -3.69 1.70 8.20
C MET A 54 -4.99 1.22 7.57
N VAL A 55 -6.14 1.58 8.13
CA VAL A 55 -7.46 1.25 7.56
C VAL A 55 -7.63 1.92 6.19
N ARG A 56 -7.32 3.21 6.06
CA ARG A 56 -7.39 3.96 4.80
C ARG A 56 -6.50 3.34 3.72
N ILE A 57 -5.28 2.92 4.07
CA ILE A 57 -4.36 2.19 3.18
C ILE A 57 -4.97 0.88 2.69
N ILE A 58 -5.52 0.06 3.61
CA ILE A 58 -6.11 -1.23 3.27
C ILE A 58 -7.31 -1.04 2.35
N LEU A 59 -8.16 -0.06 2.65
CA LEU A 59 -9.36 0.22 1.88
C LEU A 59 -9.03 0.70 0.46
N ALA A 60 -8.11 1.67 0.31
CA ALA A 60 -7.66 2.13 -0.99
C ALA A 60 -7.05 0.98 -1.83
N LYS A 61 -6.29 0.10 -1.20
CA LYS A 61 -5.72 -1.09 -1.86
C LYS A 61 -6.79 -2.09 -2.29
N ALA A 62 -7.75 -2.39 -1.42
CA ALA A 62 -8.85 -3.32 -1.72
C ALA A 62 -9.68 -2.82 -2.91
N MET A 63 -10.04 -1.54 -2.91
CA MET A 63 -10.78 -0.92 -4.01
C MET A 63 -10.01 -0.93 -5.34
N ASP A 64 -8.69 -0.68 -5.31
CA ASP A 64 -7.86 -0.80 -6.51
C ASP A 64 -7.81 -2.23 -7.07
N GLU A 65 -7.78 -3.24 -6.19
CA GLU A 65 -7.83 -4.65 -6.57
C GLU A 65 -9.19 -5.03 -7.21
N GLU A 66 -10.29 -4.41 -6.79
CA GLU A 66 -11.64 -4.65 -7.33
C GLU A 66 -11.92 -4.00 -8.69
N LYS A 67 -11.09 -3.05 -9.14
CA LYS A 67 -11.24 -2.43 -10.46
C LYS A 67 -11.20 -3.46 -11.61
N VAL A 68 -11.89 -3.16 -12.70
CA VAL A 68 -11.93 -4.03 -13.91
C VAL A 68 -10.56 -4.18 -14.58
N THR A 69 -9.62 -3.26 -14.33
CA THR A 69 -8.26 -3.32 -14.87
C THR A 69 -7.51 -4.56 -14.37
N ASN A 70 -6.70 -5.17 -15.24
CA ASN A 70 -5.88 -6.33 -14.88
C ASN A 70 -4.69 -6.00 -13.97
N LEU A 71 -4.28 -4.72 -13.96
CA LEU A 71 -3.16 -4.23 -13.19
C LEU A 71 -3.64 -3.30 -12.06
N THR A 72 -2.96 -3.35 -10.91
CA THR A 72 -3.21 -2.51 -9.73
C THR A 72 -2.39 -1.23 -9.81
N GLU A 73 -2.98 -0.06 -9.57
CA GLU A 73 -2.24 1.21 -9.46
C GLU A 73 -1.58 1.36 -8.08
N PHE A 74 -2.05 0.60 -7.07
CA PHE A 74 -1.44 0.49 -5.75
C PHE A 74 -0.18 -0.38 -5.82
N TYR A 75 0.89 0.18 -6.37
CA TYR A 75 2.18 -0.48 -6.55
C TYR A 75 3.32 0.55 -6.70
N CYS A 76 4.54 0.13 -6.36
CA CYS A 76 5.78 0.89 -6.53
C CYS A 76 6.87 -0.09 -6.97
N SER A 77 7.48 0.15 -8.13
CA SER A 77 8.65 -0.64 -8.56
C SER A 77 9.92 -0.22 -7.84
N SER A 78 10.96 -1.06 -7.90
CA SER A 78 12.29 -0.71 -7.38
C SER A 78 12.88 0.52 -8.08
N GLU A 79 12.66 0.63 -9.40
CA GLU A 79 13.07 1.80 -10.19
C GLU A 79 12.35 3.07 -9.72
N GLU A 80 11.03 3.01 -9.55
CA GLU A 80 10.23 4.12 -9.05
C GLU A 80 10.61 4.50 -7.61
N TYR A 81 10.95 3.52 -6.77
CA TYR A 81 11.35 3.77 -5.39
C TYR A 81 12.69 4.49 -5.30
N ASN A 82 13.65 4.12 -6.15
CA ASN A 82 15.01 4.65 -6.13
C ASN A 82 15.13 6.03 -6.83
N ASP A 83 14.20 6.38 -7.72
CA ASP A 83 14.13 7.67 -8.41
C ASP A 83 13.21 8.68 -7.70
N GLN A 84 13.62 9.94 -7.57
CA GLN A 84 12.77 10.97 -6.95
C GLN A 84 11.50 11.22 -7.78
N ASN A 85 11.63 11.35 -9.10
CA ASN A 85 10.47 11.54 -9.97
C ASN A 85 9.56 10.31 -9.94
N GLY A 86 10.14 9.10 -9.81
CA GLY A 86 9.44 7.85 -9.57
C GLY A 86 8.59 7.87 -8.31
N ARG A 87 9.17 8.30 -7.19
CA ARG A 87 8.45 8.47 -5.93
C ARG A 87 7.31 9.47 -6.05
N ASP A 88 7.51 10.58 -6.76
CA ASP A 88 6.47 11.60 -6.97
C ASP A 88 5.32 11.07 -7.84
N ARG A 89 5.63 10.28 -8.88
CA ARG A 89 4.60 9.59 -9.70
C ARG A 89 3.80 8.60 -8.87
N VAL A 90 4.47 7.77 -8.06
CA VAL A 90 3.82 6.82 -7.15
C VAL A 90 2.93 7.56 -6.16
N ALA A 91 3.43 8.63 -5.54
CA ALA A 91 2.66 9.44 -4.60
C ALA A 91 1.38 9.99 -5.26
N GLY A 92 1.49 10.52 -6.49
CA GLY A 92 0.32 10.96 -7.26
C GLY A 92 -0.70 9.85 -7.47
N ARG A 93 -0.27 8.64 -7.90
CA ARG A 93 -1.18 7.49 -8.06
C ARG A 93 -1.88 7.13 -6.75
N ILE A 94 -1.14 7.04 -5.65
CA ILE A 94 -1.70 6.69 -4.34
C ILE A 94 -2.68 7.76 -3.85
N GLN A 95 -2.38 9.04 -4.06
CA GLN A 95 -3.29 10.13 -3.71
C GLN A 95 -4.62 10.04 -4.47
N GLU A 96 -4.60 9.72 -5.77
CA GLU A 96 -5.83 9.52 -6.53
C GLU A 96 -6.65 8.32 -6.03
N LEU A 97 -5.99 7.21 -5.68
CA LEU A 97 -6.66 6.06 -5.05
C LEU A 97 -7.31 6.43 -3.71
N PHE A 98 -6.66 7.28 -2.91
CA PHE A 98 -7.20 7.75 -1.64
C PHE A 98 -8.39 8.69 -1.84
N LYS A 99 -8.35 9.58 -2.84
CA LYS A 99 -9.49 10.45 -3.19
C LYS A 99 -10.71 9.62 -3.62
N GLU A 100 -10.49 8.59 -4.43
CA GLU A 100 -11.53 7.64 -4.82
C GLU A 100 -12.07 6.91 -3.59
N ALA A 101 -11.20 6.31 -2.77
CA ALA A 101 -11.60 5.61 -1.56
C ALA A 101 -12.40 6.49 -0.58
N LYS A 102 -11.99 7.76 -0.42
CA LYS A 102 -12.71 8.77 0.36
C LYS A 102 -14.10 9.07 -0.19
N THR A 103 -14.27 9.09 -1.51
CA THR A 103 -15.57 9.34 -2.15
C THR A 103 -16.59 8.26 -1.79
N PHE A 104 -16.15 6.99 -1.75
CA PHE A 104 -17.01 5.86 -1.42
C PHE A 104 -17.14 5.58 0.09
N ASN A 105 -16.19 6.08 0.90
CA ASN A 105 -16.12 5.79 2.34
C ASN A 105 -15.81 7.05 3.17
N PRO A 106 -16.60 8.13 3.05
CA PRO A 106 -16.28 9.42 3.65
C PRO A 106 -16.05 9.34 5.17
N GLN A 107 -16.78 8.47 5.88
CA GLN A 107 -16.69 8.25 7.33
C GLN A 107 -15.34 7.73 7.81
N VAL A 108 -14.55 7.10 6.93
CA VAL A 108 -13.21 6.58 7.26
C VAL A 108 -12.13 7.66 7.04
N PHE A 109 -12.44 8.65 6.20
CA PHE A 109 -11.49 9.67 5.72
C PHE A 109 -11.83 11.09 6.19
N SER A 110 -12.93 11.28 6.91
CA SER A 110 -13.18 12.48 7.72
C SER A 110 -12.34 12.42 8.98
N GLU A 111 -11.70 13.52 9.33
CA GLU A 111 -11.24 13.74 10.71
C GLU A 111 -12.48 13.78 11.60
N THR A 112 -12.38 13.16 12.78
CA THR A 112 -13.44 13.23 13.80
C THR A 112 -13.34 14.56 14.54
#